data_AF-A0A160DX28-F1
#
_entry.id   AF-A0A160DX28-F1
#
_cell.length_a   1.000
_cell.length_b   1.000
_cell.length_c   1.000
_cell.angle_alpha   90.00
_cell.angle_beta   90.00
_cell.angle_gamma   90.00
#
_symmetry.space_group_name_H-M   'P 1'
#
loop_
_entity.id
_entity.type
_entity.pdbx_description
1 polymer ?
#
loop_
_entity_poly.entity_id
_entity_poly.type
_entity_poly.pdbx_seq_one_letter_code
_entity_poly.pdbx_strand_id
1 'polypeptide(L)'
;MAGTTARHRGVHEARKAIRRLRAVLELAHARFGRRAQRLDARLKTLAGSLSALRDAHVVVDLAGRLARRATDEEERRRWSAARRRLVVRRQQLLASTLAQDPAFATRLAEVARLETALRRLPWNRLDPEDVRRALARSLRRVERARVSATATAATVEQRHRWRRRLRRLRMQWNALKTLRQREPESDPAVRRLLAWLRRKAPGFRTVSEAVDALGAEQDLGLLRVALEALPESQVRTEALAGLPGPGPGGARSVAPADAAQNT
;
A
#
# COMPACT_ATOMS: atom_id res chain seq x y z
N MET A 1 -16.88 -0.63 -22.15
CA MET A 1 -15.70 -0.97 -21.31
C MET A 1 -15.14 0.20 -20.46
N ALA A 2 -15.36 1.47 -20.81
CA ALA A 2 -14.83 2.63 -20.08
C ALA A 2 -15.25 2.70 -18.59
N GLY A 3 -16.50 2.35 -18.26
CA GLY A 3 -17.01 2.39 -16.89
C GLY A 3 -16.32 1.43 -15.89
N THR A 4 -15.88 0.26 -16.35
CA THR A 4 -15.19 -0.72 -15.48
C THR A 4 -13.78 -0.25 -15.13
N THR A 5 -13.03 0.26 -16.10
CA THR A 5 -11.70 0.85 -15.88
C THR A 5 -11.78 2.05 -14.94
N ALA A 6 -12.77 2.94 -15.14
CA ALA A 6 -13.00 4.09 -14.26
C ALA A 6 -13.30 3.65 -12.80
N ARG A 7 -14.14 2.62 -12.61
CA ARG A 7 -14.43 2.07 -11.28
C ARG A 7 -13.20 1.47 -10.60
N HIS A 8 -12.38 0.71 -11.33
CA HIS A 8 -11.14 0.16 -10.77
C HIS A 8 -10.13 1.25 -10.39
N ARG A 9 -10.02 2.32 -11.19
CA ARG A 9 -9.25 3.52 -10.84
C ARG A 9 -9.80 4.17 -9.58
N GLY A 10 -11.12 4.33 -9.47
CA GLY A 10 -11.80 4.83 -8.28
C GLY A 10 -11.49 4.00 -7.02
N VAL A 11 -11.59 2.67 -7.11
CA VAL A 11 -11.22 1.75 -6.02
C VAL A 11 -9.75 1.90 -5.63
N HIS A 12 -8.85 2.02 -6.60
CA HIS A 12 -7.43 2.24 -6.35
C HIS A 12 -7.19 3.54 -5.58
N GLU A 13 -7.75 4.66 -6.05
CA GLU A 13 -7.58 5.97 -5.44
C GLU A 13 -8.24 6.04 -4.06
N ALA A 14 -9.44 5.46 -3.88
CA ALA A 14 -10.09 5.36 -2.57
C ALA A 14 -9.20 4.60 -1.56
N ARG A 15 -8.69 3.42 -1.91
CA ARG A 15 -7.77 2.66 -1.05
C ARG A 15 -6.49 3.43 -0.75
N LYS A 16 -5.97 4.17 -1.73
CA LYS A 16 -4.76 5.00 -1.56
C LYS A 16 -5.03 6.18 -0.62
N ALA A 17 -6.14 6.88 -0.77
CA ALA A 17 -6.58 7.95 0.12
C ALA A 17 -6.80 7.46 1.56
N ILE A 18 -7.53 6.35 1.75
CA ILE A 18 -7.75 5.74 3.07
C ILE A 18 -6.41 5.39 3.73
N ARG A 19 -5.48 4.76 3.00
CA ARG A 19 -4.16 4.42 3.56
C ARG A 19 -3.34 5.66 3.95
N ARG A 20 -3.39 6.74 3.15
CA ARG A 20 -2.75 8.01 3.48
C ARG A 20 -3.33 8.61 4.76
N LEU A 21 -4.65 8.69 4.86
CA LEU A 21 -5.35 9.19 6.03
C LEU A 21 -5.01 8.38 7.29
N ARG A 22 -4.99 7.06 7.20
CA ARG A 22 -4.55 6.18 8.30
C ARG A 22 -3.11 6.43 8.73
N ALA A 23 -2.21 6.75 7.80
CA ALA A 23 -0.83 7.09 8.12
C ALA A 23 -0.72 8.43 8.87
N VAL A 24 -1.57 9.41 8.52
CA VAL A 24 -1.66 10.71 9.22
C VAL A 24 -2.30 10.55 10.60
N LEU A 25 -3.39 9.80 10.73
CA LEU A 25 -4.02 9.49 12.02
C LEU A 25 -3.04 8.85 13.01
N GLU A 26 -2.13 7.99 12.53
CA GLU A 26 -1.11 7.40 13.41
C GLU A 26 -0.15 8.44 13.98
N LEU A 27 0.12 9.54 13.26
CA LEU A 27 0.94 10.64 13.78
C LEU A 27 0.26 11.35 14.95
N ALA A 28 -1.07 11.39 14.96
CA ALA A 28 -1.86 12.02 16.01
C ALA A 28 -2.36 11.05 17.09
N HIS A 29 -1.98 9.76 17.00
CA HIS A 29 -2.52 8.70 17.85
C HIS A 29 -2.29 8.96 19.34
N ALA A 30 -1.11 9.46 19.71
CA ALA A 30 -0.77 9.76 21.10
C ALA A 30 -1.71 10.81 21.71
N ARG A 31 -2.07 11.83 20.92
CA ARG A 31 -2.95 12.92 21.34
C ARG A 31 -4.42 12.53 21.36
N PHE A 32 -4.88 11.76 20.36
CA PHE A 32 -6.31 11.45 20.17
C PHE A 32 -6.74 10.12 20.81
N GLY A 33 -5.78 9.30 21.24
CA GLY A 33 -6.00 8.06 21.99
C GLY A 33 -7.03 7.13 21.35
N ARG A 34 -8.01 6.68 22.15
CA ARG A 34 -9.05 5.72 21.73
C ARG A 34 -9.89 6.20 20.54
N ARG A 35 -10.09 7.52 20.38
CA ARG A 35 -10.86 8.07 19.25
C ARG A 35 -10.15 7.81 17.92
N ALA A 36 -8.85 8.09 17.84
CA ALA A 36 -8.05 7.77 16.65
C ALA A 36 -7.97 6.27 16.37
N GLN A 37 -7.87 5.42 17.41
CA GLN A 37 -7.90 3.96 17.26
C GLN A 37 -9.17 3.46 16.59
N ARG A 38 -10.34 3.93 17.05
CA ARG A 38 -11.64 3.54 16.48
C ARG A 38 -11.75 3.99 15.02
N LEU A 39 -11.29 5.19 14.69
CA LEU A 39 -11.29 5.68 13.31
C LEU A 39 -10.32 4.92 12.41
N ASP A 40 -9.10 4.62 12.86
CA ASP A 40 -8.16 3.78 12.09
C ASP A 40 -8.73 2.38 11.84
N ALA A 41 -9.42 1.78 12.82
CA ALA A 41 -10.05 0.48 12.69
C ALA A 41 -11.17 0.50 11.63
N ARG A 42 -12.06 1.49 11.67
CA ARG A 42 -13.12 1.66 10.66
C ARG A 42 -12.55 1.90 9.26
N LEU A 43 -11.53 2.77 9.14
CA LEU A 43 -10.80 2.98 7.89
C LEU A 43 -10.11 1.70 7.40
N LYS A 44 -9.56 0.89 8.31
CA LYS A 44 -8.95 -0.41 7.98
C LYS A 44 -9.99 -1.37 7.41
N THR A 45 -11.17 -1.46 8.04
CA THR A 45 -12.28 -2.29 7.57
C THR A 45 -12.77 -1.82 6.21
N LEU A 46 -13.00 -0.52 6.02
CA LEU A 46 -13.41 0.05 4.75
C LEU A 46 -12.40 -0.25 3.64
N ALA A 47 -11.10 -0.01 3.89
CA ALA A 47 -10.06 -0.40 2.94
C ALA A 47 -10.08 -1.91 2.69
N GLY A 48 -10.21 -2.73 3.74
CA GLY A 48 -10.29 -4.19 3.68
C GLY A 48 -11.37 -4.67 2.71
N SER A 49 -12.56 -4.08 2.80
CA SER A 49 -13.73 -4.38 1.96
C SER A 49 -13.53 -4.16 0.45
N LEU A 50 -12.47 -3.44 0.06
CA LEU A 50 -12.10 -3.13 -1.32
C LEU A 50 -10.88 -3.94 -1.81
N SER A 51 -10.31 -4.81 -0.97
CA SER A 51 -9.05 -5.50 -1.29
C SER A 51 -9.20 -6.47 -2.45
N ALA A 52 -10.23 -7.32 -2.43
CA ALA A 52 -10.47 -8.29 -3.49
C ALA A 52 -10.58 -7.62 -4.88
N LEU A 53 -11.34 -6.53 -5.00
CA LEU A 53 -11.47 -5.76 -6.25
C LEU A 53 -10.13 -5.17 -6.72
N ARG A 54 -9.31 -4.69 -5.79
CA ARG A 54 -7.98 -4.16 -6.12
C ARG A 54 -7.06 -5.28 -6.57
N ASP A 55 -7.02 -6.39 -5.86
CA ASP A 55 -6.10 -7.49 -6.12
C ASP A 55 -6.44 -8.16 -7.47
N ALA A 56 -7.73 -8.35 -7.77
CA ALA A 56 -8.20 -8.81 -9.09
C ALA A 56 -7.78 -7.88 -10.23
N HIS A 57 -7.74 -6.56 -10.00
CA HIS A 57 -7.22 -5.62 -11.00
C HIS A 57 -5.69 -5.67 -11.12
N VAL A 58 -4.96 -5.82 -10.00
CA VAL A 58 -3.49 -5.92 -9.98
C VAL A 58 -3.02 -7.10 -10.84
N VAL A 59 -3.64 -8.27 -10.69
CA VAL A 59 -3.23 -9.48 -11.42
C VAL A 59 -3.51 -9.36 -12.93
N VAL A 60 -4.62 -8.72 -13.32
CA VAL A 60 -4.91 -8.40 -14.73
C VAL A 60 -3.85 -7.47 -15.32
N ASP A 61 -3.47 -6.42 -14.57
CA ASP A 61 -2.46 -5.47 -15.03
C ASP A 61 -1.08 -6.12 -15.11
N LEU A 62 -0.75 -6.99 -14.15
CA LEU A 62 0.53 -7.70 -14.14
C LEU A 62 0.63 -8.69 -15.29
N ALA A 63 -0.38 -9.53 -15.52
CA ALA A 63 -0.43 -10.41 -16.70
C ALA A 63 -0.31 -9.63 -18.01
N GLY A 64 -0.95 -8.45 -18.10
CA GLY A 64 -0.79 -7.56 -19.25
C GLY A 64 0.60 -6.96 -19.40
N ARG A 65 1.30 -6.67 -18.30
CA ARG A 65 2.71 -6.22 -18.36
C ARG A 65 3.64 -7.35 -18.80
N LEU A 66 3.40 -8.57 -18.33
CA LEU A 66 4.16 -9.76 -18.72
C LEU A 66 4.00 -10.03 -20.22
N ALA A 67 2.76 -10.00 -20.73
CA ALA A 67 2.52 -10.10 -22.18
C ALA A 67 3.27 -9.03 -23.00
N ARG A 68 3.32 -7.77 -22.52
CA ARG A 68 4.04 -6.70 -23.24
C ARG A 68 5.57 -6.81 -23.17
N ARG A 69 6.10 -7.52 -22.18
CA ARG A 69 7.54 -7.72 -21.97
C ARG A 69 8.04 -9.07 -22.48
N ALA A 70 7.13 -9.90 -22.98
CA ALA A 70 7.45 -11.22 -23.50
C ALA A 70 8.48 -11.11 -24.64
N THR A 71 9.49 -11.98 -24.59
CA THR A 71 10.60 -12.00 -25.56
C THR A 71 10.23 -12.72 -26.85
N ASP A 72 9.29 -13.65 -26.78
CA ASP A 72 8.80 -14.42 -27.92
C ASP A 72 7.26 -14.40 -28.01
N GLU A 73 6.74 -14.88 -29.13
CA GLU A 73 5.32 -14.87 -29.41
C GLU A 73 4.54 -15.90 -28.59
N GLU A 74 5.17 -17.01 -28.20
CA GLU A 74 4.52 -18.03 -27.38
C GLU A 74 4.24 -17.50 -25.97
N GLU A 75 5.23 -16.90 -25.33
CA GLU A 75 5.10 -16.25 -24.03
C GLU A 75 4.06 -15.11 -24.10
N ARG A 76 4.09 -14.31 -25.17
CA ARG A 76 3.10 -13.25 -25.39
C ARG A 76 1.68 -13.80 -25.45
N ARG A 77 1.45 -14.88 -26.21
CA ARG A 77 0.16 -15.55 -26.35
C ARG A 77 -0.32 -16.14 -25.03
N ARG A 78 0.56 -16.82 -24.29
CA ARG A 78 0.31 -17.40 -22.97
C ARG A 78 -0.21 -16.34 -21.97
N TRP A 79 0.54 -15.25 -21.79
CA TRP A 79 0.13 -14.19 -20.87
C TRP A 79 -1.12 -13.43 -21.32
N SER A 80 -1.31 -13.28 -22.64
CA SER A 80 -2.53 -12.69 -23.20
C SER A 80 -3.76 -13.56 -22.92
N ALA A 81 -3.63 -14.89 -23.03
CA ALA A 81 -4.70 -15.83 -22.71
C ALA A 81 -5.03 -15.84 -21.21
N ALA A 82 -4.01 -15.89 -20.34
CA ALA A 82 -4.18 -15.80 -18.90
C ALA A 82 -4.88 -14.50 -18.49
N ARG A 83 -4.45 -13.36 -19.07
CA ARG A 83 -5.08 -12.05 -18.84
C ARG A 83 -6.55 -12.06 -19.19
N ARG A 84 -6.98 -12.65 -20.32
CA ARG A 84 -8.39 -12.72 -20.71
C ARG A 84 -9.23 -13.41 -19.63
N ARG A 85 -8.76 -14.54 -19.09
CA ARG A 85 -9.45 -15.26 -18.00
C ARG A 85 -9.51 -14.43 -16.70
N LEU A 86 -8.41 -13.77 -16.34
CA LEU A 86 -8.38 -12.89 -15.16
C LEU A 86 -9.31 -11.68 -15.30
N VAL A 87 -9.50 -11.15 -16.51
CA VAL A 87 -10.45 -10.06 -16.79
C VAL A 87 -11.88 -10.51 -16.50
N VAL A 88 -12.28 -11.70 -16.95
CA VAL A 88 -13.62 -12.26 -16.69
C VAL A 88 -13.85 -12.41 -15.19
N ARG A 89 -12.90 -13.03 -14.47
CA ARG A 89 -12.98 -13.18 -13.00
C ARG A 89 -13.10 -11.83 -12.29
N ARG A 90 -12.32 -10.83 -12.71
CA ARG A 90 -12.39 -9.47 -12.17
C ARG A 90 -13.76 -8.82 -12.40
N GLN A 91 -14.36 -9.03 -13.57
CA GLN A 91 -15.70 -8.51 -13.89
C GLN A 91 -16.78 -9.19 -13.04
N GLN A 92 -16.72 -10.51 -12.87
CA GLN A 92 -17.63 -11.26 -12.00
C GLN A 92 -17.57 -10.75 -10.55
N LEU A 93 -16.36 -10.53 -10.02
CA LEU A 93 -16.17 -9.98 -8.68
C LEU A 93 -16.74 -8.56 -8.54
N LEU A 94 -16.59 -7.72 -9.57
CA LEU A 94 -17.18 -6.38 -9.58
C LEU A 94 -18.71 -6.45 -9.60
N ALA A 95 -19.28 -7.33 -10.43
CA ALA A 95 -20.73 -7.52 -10.52
C ALA A 95 -21.31 -7.99 -9.18
N SER A 96 -20.70 -9.00 -8.54
CA SER A 96 -21.16 -9.49 -7.23
C SER A 96 -21.04 -8.43 -6.14
N THR A 97 -19.96 -7.62 -6.16
CA THR A 97 -19.81 -6.51 -5.21
C THR A 97 -20.88 -5.44 -5.42
N LEU A 98 -21.22 -5.10 -6.66
CA LEU A 98 -22.25 -4.11 -6.98
C LEU A 98 -23.67 -4.63 -6.72
N ALA A 99 -23.91 -5.94 -6.81
CA ALA A 99 -25.17 -6.54 -6.40
C ALA A 99 -25.40 -6.39 -4.88
N GLN A 100 -24.34 -6.53 -4.08
CA GLN A 100 -24.41 -6.39 -2.62
C GLN A 100 -24.42 -4.92 -2.15
N ASP A 101 -23.73 -4.04 -2.87
CA ASP A 101 -23.61 -2.62 -2.53
C ASP A 101 -23.75 -1.77 -3.81
N PRO A 102 -25.00 -1.59 -4.29
CA PRO A 102 -25.27 -0.84 -5.51
C PRO A 102 -24.63 0.55 -5.47
N ALA A 103 -23.92 0.90 -6.54
CA ALA A 103 -23.15 2.14 -6.65
C ALA A 103 -22.16 2.41 -5.49
N PHE A 104 -21.81 1.39 -4.69
CA PHE A 104 -21.06 1.52 -3.44
C PHE A 104 -21.71 2.41 -2.37
N ALA A 105 -23.05 2.53 -2.36
CA ALA A 105 -23.79 3.44 -1.49
C ALA A 105 -23.45 3.28 0.00
N THR A 106 -23.37 2.04 0.50
CA THR A 106 -23.05 1.74 1.90
C THR A 106 -21.65 2.21 2.26
N ARG A 107 -20.67 1.96 1.37
CA ARG A 107 -19.28 2.41 1.56
C ARG A 107 -19.16 3.93 1.51
N LEU A 108 -19.90 4.59 0.62
CA LEU A 108 -19.94 6.05 0.54
C LEU A 108 -20.56 6.67 1.80
N ALA A 109 -21.63 6.10 2.32
CA ALA A 109 -22.22 6.52 3.59
C ALA A 109 -21.22 6.37 4.76
N GLU A 110 -20.45 5.28 4.80
CA GLU A 110 -19.40 5.11 5.82
C GLU A 110 -18.26 6.14 5.65
N VAL A 111 -17.89 6.50 4.42
CA VAL A 111 -16.94 7.61 4.16
C VAL A 111 -17.46 8.92 4.74
N ALA A 112 -18.73 9.28 4.50
CA ALA A 112 -19.32 10.51 5.04
C ALA A 112 -19.35 10.52 6.58
N ARG A 113 -19.67 9.38 7.21
CA ARG A 113 -19.63 9.22 8.67
C ARG A 113 -18.20 9.36 9.21
N LEU A 114 -17.22 8.78 8.52
CA LEU A 114 -15.81 8.89 8.89
C LEU A 114 -15.32 10.33 8.76
N GLU A 115 -15.67 11.03 7.68
CA GLU A 115 -15.34 12.44 7.49
C GLU A 115 -15.86 13.30 8.63
N THR A 116 -17.15 13.16 8.97
CA THR A 116 -17.77 13.89 10.08
C THR A 116 -17.04 13.63 11.40
N ALA A 117 -16.70 12.38 11.68
CA ALA A 117 -15.99 12.01 12.90
C ALA A 117 -14.53 12.53 12.92
N LEU A 118 -13.87 12.60 11.76
CA LEU A 118 -12.51 13.14 11.63
C LEU A 118 -12.47 14.65 11.85
N ARG A 119 -13.47 15.38 11.33
CA ARG A 119 -13.58 16.84 11.54
C ARG A 119 -13.75 17.20 13.02
N ARG A 120 -14.35 16.31 13.82
CA ARG A 120 -14.55 16.47 15.27
C ARG A 120 -13.32 16.13 16.12
N LEU A 121 -12.23 15.64 15.53
CA LEU A 121 -10.99 15.43 16.29
C LEU A 121 -10.38 16.79 16.66
N PRO A 122 -9.77 16.92 17.86
CA PRO A 122 -9.19 18.18 18.32
C PRO A 122 -7.83 18.42 17.65
N TRP A 123 -7.81 18.66 16.34
CA TRP A 123 -6.59 18.86 15.54
C TRP A 123 -5.74 20.02 16.03
N ASN A 124 -6.37 21.06 16.58
CA ASN A 124 -5.72 22.20 17.21
C ASN A 124 -4.91 21.83 18.47
N ARG A 125 -5.16 20.67 19.08
CA ARG A 125 -4.39 20.17 20.23
C ARG A 125 -3.21 19.31 19.82
N LEU A 126 -2.98 19.06 18.52
CA LEU A 126 -1.82 18.29 18.06
C LEU A 126 -0.61 19.20 17.97
N ASP A 127 0.44 18.89 18.74
CA ASP A 127 1.70 19.65 18.68
C ASP A 127 2.77 18.92 17.85
N PRO A 128 3.82 19.64 17.39
CA PRO A 128 4.89 19.06 16.58
C PRO A 128 5.68 17.95 17.30
N GLU A 129 5.76 18.01 18.62
CA GLU A 129 6.51 17.06 19.42
C GLU A 129 5.80 15.69 19.46
N ASP A 130 4.47 15.67 19.52
CA ASP A 130 3.67 14.45 19.33
C ASP A 130 3.93 13.80 17.97
N VAL A 131 3.97 14.61 16.90
CA VAL A 131 4.28 14.13 15.55
C VAL A 131 5.69 13.56 15.49
N ARG A 132 6.69 14.23 16.10
CA ARG A 132 8.08 13.74 16.17
C ARG A 132 8.17 12.40 16.88
N ARG A 133 7.54 12.25 18.05
CA ARG A 133 7.52 10.98 18.80
C ARG A 133 6.84 9.87 18.01
N ALA A 134 5.75 10.17 17.31
CA ALA A 134 5.05 9.21 16.46
C ALA A 134 5.92 8.76 15.29
N LEU A 135 6.62 9.67 14.60
CA LEU A 135 7.58 9.34 13.55
C LEU A 135 8.72 8.47 14.07
N ALA A 136 9.30 8.82 15.22
CA ALA A 136 10.35 8.02 15.86
C ALA A 136 9.87 6.59 16.17
N ARG A 137 8.61 6.44 16.61
CA ARG A 137 7.98 5.14 16.79
C ARG A 137 7.79 4.39 15.47
N SER A 138 7.35 5.07 14.41
CA SER A 138 7.21 4.47 13.08
C SER A 138 8.55 3.97 12.54
N LEU A 139 9.64 4.74 12.70
CA LEU A 139 11.00 4.32 12.33
C LEU A 139 11.46 3.08 13.10
N ARG A 140 11.34 3.08 14.43
CA ARG A 140 11.66 1.88 15.25
C ARG A 140 10.87 0.66 14.82
N ARG A 141 9.60 0.83 14.45
CA ARG A 141 8.76 -0.27 13.96
C ARG A 141 9.18 -0.75 12.59
N VAL A 142 9.57 0.14 11.67
CA VAL A 142 10.13 -0.25 10.38
C VAL A 142 11.38 -1.09 10.59
N GLU A 143 12.30 -0.63 11.43
CA GLU A 143 13.57 -1.33 11.67
C GLU A 143 13.36 -2.70 12.30
N ARG A 144 12.53 -2.81 13.36
CA ARG A 144 12.20 -4.11 13.94
C ARG A 144 11.56 -5.07 12.93
N ALA A 145 10.75 -4.58 12.00
CA ALA A 145 10.19 -5.45 10.95
C ALA A 145 11.22 -5.82 9.89
N ARG A 146 12.18 -4.94 9.59
CA ARG A 146 13.28 -5.21 8.67
C ARG A 146 14.07 -6.41 9.17
N VAL A 147 14.54 -6.36 10.43
CA VAL A 147 15.31 -7.45 11.06
C VAL A 147 14.61 -8.80 10.90
N SER A 148 13.31 -8.89 11.21
CA SER A 148 12.56 -10.15 11.03
C SER A 148 12.30 -10.53 9.57
N ALA A 149 12.22 -9.57 8.65
CA ALA A 149 11.93 -9.81 7.24
C ALA A 149 13.18 -10.16 6.41
N THR A 150 14.37 -9.84 6.91
CA THR A 150 15.66 -10.15 6.28
C THR A 150 16.36 -11.36 6.90
N ALA A 151 15.75 -12.01 7.88
CA ALA A 151 16.25 -13.27 8.42
C ALA A 151 16.19 -14.38 7.35
N THR A 152 17.13 -15.34 7.39
CA THR A 152 17.24 -16.44 6.42
C THR A 152 15.92 -17.23 6.27
N ALA A 153 15.21 -17.45 7.37
CA ALA A 153 13.92 -18.14 7.40
C ALA A 153 12.70 -17.19 7.46
N ALA A 154 12.79 -16.00 6.85
CA ALA A 154 11.70 -15.03 6.90
C ALA A 154 10.44 -15.53 6.16
N THR A 155 9.31 -15.48 6.87
CA THR A 155 7.97 -15.79 6.36
C THR A 155 7.42 -14.68 5.44
N VAL A 156 6.43 -15.03 4.61
CA VAL A 156 5.69 -14.07 3.79
C VAL A 156 5.03 -13.00 4.66
N GLU A 157 4.51 -13.37 5.83
CA GLU A 157 3.86 -12.46 6.78
C GLU A 157 4.84 -11.43 7.36
N GLN A 158 6.08 -11.84 7.63
CA GLN A 158 7.14 -10.93 8.11
C GLN A 158 7.52 -9.94 7.01
N ARG A 159 7.76 -10.39 5.78
CA ARG A 159 7.99 -9.50 4.62
C ARG A 159 6.81 -8.56 4.39
N HIS A 160 5.58 -9.06 4.45
CA HIS A 160 4.37 -8.26 4.29
C HIS A 160 4.20 -7.23 5.42
N ARG A 161 4.54 -7.59 6.66
CA ARG A 161 4.56 -6.67 7.80
C ARG A 161 5.57 -5.55 7.57
N TRP A 162 6.78 -5.86 7.10
CA TRP A 162 7.79 -4.87 6.78
C TRP A 162 7.34 -3.91 5.67
N ARG A 163 6.83 -4.45 4.55
CA ARG A 163 6.25 -3.64 3.45
C ARG A 163 5.17 -2.68 3.94
N ARG A 164 4.24 -3.16 4.79
CA ARG A 164 3.15 -2.32 5.34
C ARG A 164 3.69 -1.16 6.19
N ARG A 165 4.76 -1.38 6.96
CA ARG A 165 5.39 -0.35 7.79
C ARG A 165 6.18 0.66 6.94
N LEU A 166 6.97 0.20 5.97
CA LEU A 166 7.67 1.08 5.03
C LEU A 166 6.71 1.96 4.23
N ARG A 167 5.62 1.37 3.72
CA ARG A 167 4.58 2.14 2.99
C ARG A 167 3.98 3.23 3.87
N ARG A 168 3.77 2.95 5.15
CA ARG A 168 3.24 3.93 6.10
C ARG A 168 4.23 5.06 6.32
N LEU A 169 5.52 4.74 6.55
CA LEU A 169 6.58 5.75 6.64
C LEU A 169 6.65 6.63 5.38
N ARG A 170 6.54 6.01 4.19
CA ARG A 170 6.45 6.73 2.91
C ARG A 170 5.28 7.71 2.88
N MET A 171 4.11 7.31 3.39
CA MET A 171 2.92 8.16 3.44
C MET A 171 3.06 9.30 4.44
N GLN A 172 3.73 9.08 5.58
CA GLN A 172 4.03 10.13 6.57
C GLN A 172 5.01 11.16 6.00
N TRP A 173 6.08 10.71 5.32
CA TRP A 173 6.95 11.56 4.52
C TRP A 173 6.16 12.37 3.48
N ASN A 174 5.29 11.69 2.74
CA ASN A 174 4.15 12.20 1.97
C ASN A 174 3.53 13.45 2.60
N ALA A 175 2.87 13.23 3.73
CA ALA A 175 2.09 14.23 4.42
C ALA A 175 2.93 15.47 4.79
N LEU A 176 4.13 15.27 5.35
CA LEU A 176 5.00 16.39 5.73
C LEU A 176 5.48 17.20 4.52
N LYS A 177 5.82 16.54 3.40
CA LYS A 177 6.17 17.23 2.15
C LYS A 177 5.00 18.05 1.61
N THR A 178 3.80 17.49 1.62
CA THR A 178 2.58 18.19 1.17
C THR A 178 2.24 19.36 2.07
N LEU A 179 2.39 19.22 3.40
CA LEU A 179 2.21 20.33 4.35
C LEU A 179 3.18 21.47 4.04
N ARG A 180 4.47 21.17 3.87
CA ARG A 180 5.48 22.19 3.48
C ARG A 180 5.15 22.89 2.15
N GLN A 181 4.58 22.18 1.20
CA GLN A 181 4.22 22.75 -0.11
C GLN A 181 2.98 23.66 -0.03
N ARG A 182 2.04 23.36 0.86
CA ARG A 182 0.78 24.11 1.02
C ARG A 182 0.92 25.30 1.95
N GLU A 183 1.85 25.23 2.89
CA GLU A 183 2.14 26.27 3.87
C GLU A 183 3.62 26.68 3.74
N PRO A 184 4.02 27.35 2.64
CA PRO A 184 5.43 27.59 2.33
C PRO A 184 6.11 28.54 3.33
N GLU A 185 5.35 29.50 3.88
CA GLU A 185 5.93 30.61 4.62
C GLU A 185 6.29 30.26 6.08
N SER A 186 5.42 29.64 6.88
CA SER A 186 5.53 29.88 8.33
C SER A 186 5.20 28.74 9.30
N ASP A 187 5.54 27.48 8.99
CA ASP A 187 5.70 26.49 10.08
C ASP A 187 7.16 26.03 10.26
N PRO A 188 7.95 26.76 11.09
CA PRO A 188 9.26 26.32 11.55
C PRO A 188 9.25 24.91 12.14
N ALA A 189 8.12 24.43 12.68
CA ALA A 189 8.00 23.08 13.19
C ALA A 189 7.96 22.02 12.08
N VAL A 190 7.24 22.24 10.97
CA VAL A 190 7.26 21.33 9.81
C VAL A 190 8.66 21.24 9.20
N ARG A 191 9.37 22.38 9.09
CA ARG A 191 10.78 22.39 8.64
C ARG A 191 11.69 21.59 9.57
N ARG A 192 11.58 21.80 10.88
CA ARG A 192 12.33 21.04 11.91
C ARG A 192 12.01 19.54 11.87
N LEU A 193 10.74 19.17 11.70
CA LEU A 193 10.32 17.77 11.57
C LEU A 193 10.92 17.10 10.34
N LEU A 194 10.88 17.77 9.17
CA LEU A 194 11.48 17.25 7.95
C LEU A 194 13.01 17.14 8.05
N ALA A 195 13.68 18.13 8.65
CA ALA A 195 15.12 18.09 8.88
C ALA A 195 15.50 16.95 9.84
N TRP A 196 14.76 16.79 10.94
CA TRP A 196 14.94 15.66 11.86
C TRP A 196 14.72 14.32 11.15
N LEU A 197 13.66 14.21 10.34
CA LEU A 197 13.33 12.97 9.64
C LEU A 197 14.39 12.61 8.59
N ARG A 198 14.93 13.59 7.85
CA ARG A 198 16.05 13.38 6.92
C ARG A 198 17.30 12.85 7.61
N ARG A 199 17.59 13.30 8.83
CA ARG A 199 18.75 12.82 9.60
C ARG A 199 18.54 11.43 10.20
N LYS A 200 17.31 11.08 10.56
CA LYS A 200 17.02 9.84 11.32
C LYS A 200 16.43 8.70 10.51
N ALA A 201 15.96 8.96 9.29
CA ALA A 201 15.30 7.98 8.45
C ALA A 201 16.06 7.78 7.13
N PRO A 202 15.91 6.60 6.50
CA PRO A 202 16.29 6.43 5.11
C PRO A 202 15.61 7.47 4.23
N GLY A 203 16.31 7.91 3.18
CA GLY A 203 15.80 8.91 2.25
C GLY A 203 14.47 8.49 1.61
N PHE A 204 13.63 9.47 1.30
CA PHE A 204 12.31 9.21 0.71
C PHE A 204 12.36 8.32 -0.55
N ARG A 205 13.39 8.51 -1.40
CA ARG A 205 13.59 7.71 -2.61
C ARG A 205 13.87 6.25 -2.26
N THR A 206 14.81 6.00 -1.36
CA THR A 206 15.14 4.66 -0.83
C THR A 206 13.93 3.95 -0.24
N VAL A 207 13.14 4.65 0.59
CA VAL A 207 11.89 4.10 1.14
C VAL A 207 10.89 3.77 0.02
N SER A 208 10.82 4.61 -1.02
CA SER A 208 9.90 4.39 -2.14
C SER A 208 10.28 3.18 -2.98
N GLU A 209 11.55 3.07 -3.34
CA GLU A 209 12.12 1.93 -4.07
C GLU A 209 11.89 0.62 -3.30
N ALA A 210 12.18 0.60 -1.99
CA ALA A 210 11.96 -0.59 -1.17
C ALA A 210 10.48 -1.01 -1.09
N VAL A 211 9.54 -0.05 -1.00
CA VAL A 211 8.10 -0.35 -0.99
C VAL A 211 7.63 -0.92 -2.33
N ASP A 212 8.23 -0.45 -3.43
CA ASP A 212 7.86 -0.86 -4.78
C ASP A 212 8.48 -2.22 -5.13
N ALA A 213 9.73 -2.49 -4.73
CA ALA A 213 10.38 -3.80 -4.85
C ALA A 213 9.62 -4.90 -4.09
N LEU A 214 9.37 -4.71 -2.79
CA LEU A 214 8.51 -5.60 -1.99
C LEU A 214 7.08 -5.68 -2.55
N GLY A 215 6.68 -4.68 -3.33
CA GLY A 215 5.41 -4.68 -4.02
C GLY A 215 5.34 -5.56 -5.24
N ALA A 216 6.37 -5.53 -6.07
CA ALA A 216 6.49 -6.42 -7.22
C ALA A 216 6.47 -7.89 -6.77
N GLU A 217 7.22 -8.22 -5.70
CA GLU A 217 7.23 -9.57 -5.12
C GLU A 217 5.84 -10.03 -4.66
N GLN A 218 5.11 -9.18 -3.92
CA GLN A 218 3.76 -9.53 -3.47
C GLN A 218 2.78 -9.64 -4.64
N ASP A 219 2.89 -8.78 -5.64
CA ASP A 219 2.00 -8.81 -6.81
C ASP A 219 2.20 -10.10 -7.63
N LEU A 220 3.42 -10.65 -7.69
CA LEU A 220 3.68 -11.98 -8.27
C LEU A 220 3.04 -13.10 -7.46
N GLY A 221 3.14 -13.06 -6.13
CA GLY A 221 2.44 -14.02 -5.25
C GLY A 221 0.93 -13.98 -5.43
N LEU A 222 0.35 -12.78 -5.55
CA LEU A 222 -1.07 -12.60 -5.85
C LEU A 222 -1.46 -13.16 -7.22
N LEU A 223 -0.60 -13.01 -8.24
CA LEU A 223 -0.84 -13.57 -9.57
C LEU A 223 -0.86 -15.10 -9.52
N ARG A 224 0.08 -15.72 -8.82
CA ARG A 224 0.09 -17.18 -8.62
C ARG A 224 -1.22 -17.68 -8.03
N VAL A 225 -1.63 -17.13 -6.89
CA VAL A 225 -2.89 -17.51 -6.21
C VAL A 225 -4.11 -17.27 -7.13
N ALA A 226 -4.11 -16.18 -7.90
CA ALA A 226 -5.20 -15.89 -8.83
C ALA A 226 -5.27 -16.87 -10.01
N LEU A 227 -4.11 -17.35 -10.50
CA LEU A 227 -4.03 -18.37 -11.55
C LEU A 227 -4.44 -19.75 -11.03
N GLU A 228 -4.01 -20.12 -9.82
CA GLU A 228 -4.42 -21.36 -9.14
C GLU A 228 -5.94 -21.43 -8.93
N ALA A 229 -6.58 -20.29 -8.66
CA ALA A 229 -8.02 -20.18 -8.51
C ALA A 229 -8.81 -20.21 -9.85
N LEU A 230 -8.14 -20.29 -11.00
CA LEU A 230 -8.82 -20.49 -12.28
C LEU A 230 -9.19 -21.97 -12.48
N PRO A 231 -10.28 -22.27 -13.21
CA PRO A 231 -10.59 -23.63 -13.63
C PRO A 231 -9.39 -24.27 -14.37
N GLU A 232 -9.23 -25.56 -14.15
CA GLU A 232 -8.18 -26.35 -14.82
C GLU A 232 -8.27 -26.19 -16.32
N SER A 233 -7.12 -25.92 -16.94
CA SER A 233 -6.97 -25.66 -18.36
C SER A 233 -5.51 -25.57 -18.73
N GLN A 234 -5.21 -25.80 -19.99
CA GLN A 234 -3.88 -25.57 -20.56
C GLN A 234 -3.37 -24.16 -20.28
N VAL A 235 -4.22 -23.13 -20.42
CA VAL A 235 -3.86 -21.73 -20.12
C VAL A 235 -3.40 -21.53 -18.66
N ARG A 236 -4.06 -22.19 -17.70
CA ARG A 236 -3.65 -22.13 -16.29
C ARG A 236 -2.29 -22.80 -16.10
N THR A 237 -2.13 -24.01 -16.62
CA THR A 237 -0.89 -24.80 -16.48
C THR A 237 0.29 -24.06 -17.08
N GLU A 238 0.17 -23.59 -18.31
CA GLU A 238 1.22 -22.84 -19.01
C GLU A 238 1.56 -21.53 -18.27
N ALA A 239 0.55 -20.76 -17.84
CA ALA A 239 0.78 -19.50 -17.14
C ALA A 239 1.46 -19.69 -15.77
N LEU A 240 1.14 -20.79 -15.06
CA LEU A 240 1.81 -21.13 -13.80
C LEU A 240 3.26 -21.55 -14.03
N ALA A 241 3.52 -22.33 -15.08
CA ALA A 241 4.88 -22.74 -15.47
C ALA A 241 5.73 -21.54 -15.91
N GLY A 242 5.13 -20.55 -16.57
CA GLY A 242 5.79 -19.33 -17.03
C GLY A 242 6.01 -18.26 -15.97
N LEU A 243 5.57 -18.45 -14.71
CA LEU A 243 5.73 -17.44 -13.67
C LEU A 243 7.22 -17.15 -13.43
N PRO A 244 7.63 -15.87 -13.35
CA PRO A 244 8.98 -15.52 -12.94
C PRO A 244 9.28 -16.15 -11.59
N GLY A 245 10.47 -16.75 -11.45
CA GLY A 245 10.98 -17.21 -10.15
C GLY A 245 11.01 -16.05 -9.13
N PRO A 246 11.11 -16.35 -7.83
CA PRO A 246 11.40 -15.31 -6.85
C PRO A 246 12.76 -14.69 -7.22
N GLY A 247 12.74 -13.49 -7.81
CA GLY A 247 13.97 -12.78 -8.16
C GLY A 247 14.86 -12.62 -6.92
N PRO A 248 16.19 -12.53 -7.10
CA PRO A 248 17.10 -12.30 -5.97
C PRO A 248 16.62 -11.07 -5.23
N GLY A 249 16.28 -11.24 -3.94
CA GLY A 249 15.57 -10.27 -3.12
C GLY A 249 16.17 -8.87 -3.23
N GLY A 250 15.55 -8.03 -4.05
CA GLY A 250 16.00 -6.70 -4.41
C GLY A 250 15.79 -5.66 -3.30
N ALA A 251 15.79 -6.09 -2.04
CA ALA A 251 15.90 -5.19 -0.92
C ALA A 251 17.37 -4.74 -0.83
N ARG A 252 17.78 -3.80 -1.68
CA ARG A 252 18.95 -2.96 -1.37
C ARG A 252 18.78 -2.48 0.06
N SER A 253 19.82 -2.68 0.87
CA SER A 253 19.82 -2.41 2.30
C SER A 253 19.17 -1.05 2.58
N VAL A 254 17.99 -1.07 3.18
CA VAL A 254 17.36 0.14 3.75
C VAL A 254 18.03 0.37 5.10
N ALA A 255 19.35 0.58 5.08
CA ALA A 255 20.09 0.99 6.26
C ALA A 255 19.68 2.44 6.60
N PRO A 256 19.53 2.79 7.88
CA PRO A 256 19.49 4.19 8.27
C PRO A 256 20.79 4.88 7.81
N ALA A 257 20.71 6.16 7.45
CA ALA A 257 21.90 7.00 7.35
C ALA A 257 22.63 6.92 8.70
N ASP A 258 23.94 6.69 8.65
CA ASP A 258 24.79 6.32 9.77
C ASP A 258 24.39 6.95 11.11
N ALA A 259 24.16 6.09 12.09
CA ALA A 259 24.27 6.47 13.48
C ALA A 259 25.77 6.56 13.83
N ALA A 260 26.45 7.54 13.25
CA ALA A 260 27.78 7.95 13.68
C ALA A 260 27.65 9.18 14.60
N GLN A 261 28.21 9.03 15.79
CA GLN A 261 28.67 10.07 16.72
C GLN A 261 27.61 10.84 17.54
N ASN A 262 27.28 10.30 18.71
CA ASN A 262 27.47 10.98 20.01
C ASN A 262 27.09 10.05 21.17
N THR A 263 28.06 9.27 21.59
CA THR A 263 28.52 9.09 22.98
C THR A 263 29.92 8.52 22.90
#